data_AF-A0A066WX49-F1
#
_entry.id   AF-A0A066WX49-F1
#
_cell.length_a   1.000
_cell.length_b   1.000
_cell.length_c   1.000
_cell.angle_alpha   90.00
_cell.angle_beta   90.00
_cell.angle_gamma   90.00
#
_symmetry.space_group_name_H-M   'P 1'
#
loop_
_entity.id
_entity.type
_entity.pdbx_description
1 polymer ?
#
loop_
_entity_poly.entity_id
_entity_poly.type
_entity_poly.pdbx_seq_one_letter_code
_entity_poly.pdbx_strand_id
1 'polypeptide(L)'
;MAAQDTPKLLWNPDNVRDVAESVGITNLNEDALRCLTQDVEYRIGQVIVEALRFMRASRRTTLTVNDISTALKVLNVEPLYGYDSTRPLRYGEASLGPGQPLFYIEDEEVDFEKLINAPLPKVPRDMSFTAHWLAIEGVQPSIPQNPTTAESRSQELVPKGPGANPALAALAGNDSVSFRPAVKHVVSKELILYFEKVQNALLDDNPDEEVARLRQAALESVRDDPGLHQLIPYFINFVANQVTHRLDDVFTLRQAMELTAALIANTKLYLDPYANAIAAPVLTCILGRKIGGDDAAADAMREQYQLREFSASLLGQIARKYAASNNLLRPKLVRTCLKFFMDPDKPPATHFGAITGVAAAGGPEAVRVLVLKCLRAYHDNILQPLKDKGGGLEFEMLVGGILKAIATMVEDDRATVNGVNGTGAGNYAAQLNDFIGPILGERLNSLGNRRLIKHVLDARNIE
;
A
#
# COMPACT_ATOMS: atom_id res chain seq x y z
N MET A 1 4.79 31.74 -69.36
CA MET A 1 5.83 32.04 -68.37
C MET A 1 5.36 31.49 -67.04
N ALA A 2 5.81 30.28 -66.68
CA ALA A 2 5.48 29.67 -65.41
C ALA A 2 6.23 30.43 -64.30
N ALA A 3 5.50 30.95 -63.31
CA ALA A 3 6.10 31.41 -62.08
C ALA A 3 6.87 30.23 -61.47
N GLN A 4 8.18 30.37 -61.34
CA GLN A 4 9.01 29.39 -60.66
C GLN A 4 8.51 29.29 -59.22
N ASP A 5 8.12 28.10 -58.81
CA ASP A 5 7.68 27.76 -57.46
C ASP A 5 8.93 27.75 -56.56
N THR A 6 9.47 28.95 -56.29
CA THR A 6 10.64 29.11 -55.43
C THR A 6 10.23 28.82 -54.00
N PRO A 7 10.93 27.91 -53.29
CA PRO A 7 10.60 27.59 -51.91
C PRO A 7 10.63 28.88 -51.08
N LYS A 8 9.53 29.16 -50.38
CA LYS A 8 9.43 30.34 -49.51
C LYS A 8 10.32 30.11 -48.29
N LEU A 9 11.51 30.72 -48.31
CA LEU A 9 12.45 30.71 -47.20
C LEU A 9 11.94 31.61 -46.07
N LEU A 10 12.13 31.16 -44.84
CA LEU A 10 11.80 31.93 -43.64
C LEU A 10 12.98 32.79 -43.20
N TRP A 11 14.21 32.41 -43.56
CA TRP A 11 15.40 33.20 -43.25
C TRP A 11 15.48 34.47 -44.10
N ASN A 12 15.72 35.62 -43.46
CA ASN A 12 15.87 36.89 -44.16
C ASN A 12 17.17 36.89 -44.99
N PRO A 13 17.10 37.01 -46.34
CA PRO A 13 18.31 37.05 -47.17
C PRO A 13 19.18 38.27 -46.89
N ASP A 14 18.63 39.38 -46.38
CA ASP A 14 19.42 40.57 -46.05
C ASP A 14 20.47 40.28 -44.97
N ASN A 15 20.18 39.37 -44.02
CA ASN A 15 21.15 38.94 -43.00
C ASN A 15 22.42 38.30 -43.63
N VAL A 16 22.28 37.61 -44.77
CA VAL A 16 23.42 37.00 -45.47
C VAL A 16 24.23 38.08 -46.21
N ARG A 17 23.56 39.12 -46.74
CA ARG A 17 24.22 40.29 -47.34
C ARG A 17 25.01 41.06 -46.28
N ASP A 18 24.43 41.33 -45.12
CA ASP A 18 25.09 42.06 -44.02
C ASP A 18 26.38 41.35 -43.57
N VAL A 19 26.35 40.01 -43.48
CA VAL A 19 27.55 39.21 -43.17
C VAL A 19 28.58 39.29 -44.30
N ALA A 20 28.16 39.26 -45.57
CA ALA A 20 29.08 39.39 -46.71
C ALA A 20 29.77 40.78 -46.73
N GLU A 21 29.03 41.85 -46.45
CA GLU A 21 29.56 43.21 -46.33
C GLU A 21 30.52 43.33 -45.13
N SER A 22 30.25 42.66 -44.02
CA SER A 22 31.14 42.65 -42.84
C SER A 22 32.53 42.06 -43.14
N VAL A 23 32.61 41.16 -44.12
CA VAL A 23 33.85 40.55 -44.61
C VAL A 23 34.50 41.39 -45.73
N GLY A 24 33.82 42.45 -46.21
CA GLY A 24 34.31 43.35 -47.25
C GLY A 24 33.84 43.00 -48.67
N ILE A 25 32.86 42.10 -48.83
CA ILE A 25 32.28 41.73 -50.13
C ILE A 25 31.04 42.60 -50.36
N THR A 26 31.16 43.62 -51.22
CA THR A 26 30.09 44.60 -51.46
C THR A 26 29.02 44.16 -52.46
N ASN A 27 29.36 43.29 -53.42
CA ASN A 27 28.43 42.82 -54.45
C ASN A 27 28.40 41.29 -54.50
N LEU A 28 27.36 40.69 -53.92
CA LEU A 28 27.10 39.25 -53.96
C LEU A 28 26.14 38.93 -55.11
N ASN A 29 26.44 37.90 -55.90
CA ASN A 29 25.53 37.43 -56.95
C ASN A 29 24.22 36.89 -56.33
N GLU A 30 23.07 37.23 -56.92
CA GLU A 30 21.73 36.85 -56.43
C GLU A 30 21.52 35.33 -56.36
N ASP A 31 22.10 34.57 -57.30
CA ASP A 31 22.04 33.09 -57.24
C ASP A 31 22.83 32.54 -56.04
N ALA A 32 23.98 33.14 -55.72
CA ALA A 32 24.79 32.74 -54.57
C ALA A 32 24.09 33.09 -53.25
N LEU A 33 23.48 34.28 -53.17
CA LEU A 33 22.67 34.72 -52.04
C LEU A 33 21.52 33.73 -51.78
N ARG A 34 20.78 33.34 -52.82
CA ARG A 34 19.69 32.37 -52.70
C ARG A 34 20.19 31.02 -52.17
N CYS A 35 21.26 30.47 -52.75
CA CYS A 35 21.80 29.18 -52.33
C CYS A 35 22.33 29.20 -50.88
N LEU A 36 23.03 30.25 -50.48
CA LEU A 36 23.53 30.40 -49.11
C LEU A 36 22.39 30.55 -48.10
N THR A 37 21.38 31.34 -48.42
CA THR A 37 20.18 31.50 -47.57
C THR A 37 19.49 30.15 -47.34
N GLN A 38 19.33 29.34 -48.40
CA GLN A 38 18.76 28.00 -48.31
C GLN A 38 19.58 27.05 -47.43
N ASP A 39 20.91 27.05 -47.59
CA ASP A 39 21.78 26.19 -46.79
C ASP A 39 21.77 26.62 -45.32
N VAL A 40 21.82 27.91 -45.01
CA VAL A 40 21.76 28.43 -43.63
C VAL A 40 20.47 27.98 -42.93
N GLU A 41 19.31 28.14 -43.58
CA GLU A 41 18.03 27.71 -43.02
C GLU A 41 18.01 26.19 -42.78
N TYR A 42 18.53 25.40 -43.73
CA TYR A 42 18.66 23.95 -43.58
C TYR A 42 19.55 23.55 -42.39
N ARG A 43 20.71 24.20 -42.22
CA ARG A 43 21.65 23.93 -41.12
C ARG A 43 21.05 24.30 -39.76
N ILE A 44 20.35 25.44 -39.66
CA ILE A 44 19.61 25.82 -38.45
C ILE A 44 18.56 24.76 -38.13
N GLY A 45 17.78 24.33 -39.13
CA GLY A 45 16.81 23.25 -38.96
C GLY A 45 17.44 21.95 -38.48
N GLN A 46 18.60 21.57 -39.02
CA GLN A 46 19.35 20.38 -38.61
C GLN A 46 19.77 20.44 -37.13
N VAL A 47 20.30 21.59 -36.68
CA VAL A 47 20.67 21.81 -35.26
C VAL A 47 19.45 21.73 -34.36
N ILE A 48 18.34 22.37 -34.74
CA ILE A 48 17.10 22.38 -33.95
C ILE A 48 16.53 20.96 -33.82
N VAL A 49 16.48 20.19 -34.90
CA VAL A 49 15.97 18.81 -34.88
C VAL A 49 16.79 17.94 -33.94
N GLU A 50 18.12 18.07 -33.98
CA GLU A 50 19.00 17.29 -33.10
C GLU A 50 18.88 17.75 -31.63
N ALA A 51 18.79 19.06 -31.38
CA ALA A 51 18.56 19.59 -30.03
C ALA A 51 17.21 19.13 -29.44
N LEU A 52 16.15 19.05 -30.26
CA LEU A 52 14.86 18.51 -29.84
C LEU A 52 14.94 17.03 -29.45
N ARG A 53 15.84 16.24 -30.06
CA ARG A 53 16.08 14.85 -29.63
C ARG A 53 16.69 14.79 -28.24
N PHE A 54 17.66 15.65 -27.93
CA PHE A 54 18.24 15.75 -26.59
C PHE A 54 17.23 16.21 -25.53
N MET A 55 16.40 17.20 -25.86
CA MET A 55 15.33 17.68 -24.98
C MET A 55 14.35 16.56 -24.62
N ARG A 56 13.88 15.82 -25.64
CA ARG A 56 12.95 14.69 -25.46
C ARG A 56 13.60 13.53 -24.71
N ALA A 57 14.86 13.20 -25.01
CA ALA A 57 15.63 12.19 -24.29
C ALA A 57 15.82 12.56 -22.80
N SER A 58 15.94 13.86 -22.50
CA SER A 58 16.00 14.40 -21.15
C SER A 58 14.63 14.49 -20.46
N ARG A 59 13.54 14.03 -21.08
CA ARG A 59 12.16 14.09 -20.58
C ARG A 59 11.68 15.51 -20.21
N ARG A 60 12.15 16.52 -20.94
CA ARG A 60 11.74 17.93 -20.78
C ARG A 60 10.86 18.36 -21.95
N THR A 61 10.02 19.36 -21.70
CA THR A 61 9.18 20.01 -22.73
C THR A 61 9.71 21.37 -23.15
N THR A 62 10.70 21.90 -22.45
CA THR A 62 11.36 23.18 -22.73
C THR A 62 12.77 22.91 -23.25
N LEU A 63 13.07 23.50 -24.41
CA LEU A 63 14.41 23.42 -25.02
C LEU A 63 15.35 24.37 -24.28
N THR A 64 16.52 23.87 -23.91
CA THR A 64 17.54 24.66 -23.19
C THR A 64 18.79 24.86 -24.03
N VAL A 65 19.61 25.85 -23.68
CA VAL A 65 20.90 26.13 -24.35
C VAL A 65 21.80 24.90 -24.38
N ASN A 66 21.78 24.09 -23.31
CA ASN A 66 22.56 22.84 -23.23
C ASN A 66 22.17 21.81 -24.28
N ASP A 67 20.90 21.76 -24.68
CA ASP A 67 20.44 20.86 -25.74
C ASP A 67 21.03 21.26 -27.09
N ILE A 68 21.08 22.57 -27.38
CA ILE A 68 21.70 23.13 -28.59
C ILE A 68 23.22 22.94 -28.56
N SER A 69 23.88 23.22 -27.43
CA SER A 69 25.32 23.01 -27.26
C SER A 69 25.72 21.55 -27.50
N THR A 70 24.90 20.61 -27.04
CA THR A 70 25.13 19.17 -27.27
C THR A 70 24.86 18.79 -28.72
N ALA A 71 23.82 19.35 -29.35
CA ALA A 71 23.56 19.17 -30.78
C ALA A 71 24.72 19.66 -31.66
N LEU A 72 25.28 20.84 -31.36
CA LEU A 72 26.44 21.38 -32.07
C LEU A 72 27.65 20.44 -31.97
N LYS A 73 27.93 19.89 -30.78
CA LYS A 73 29.01 18.90 -30.58
C LYS A 73 28.81 17.65 -31.43
N VAL A 74 27.59 17.11 -31.49
CA VAL A 74 27.28 15.91 -32.30
C VAL A 74 27.40 16.19 -33.80
N LEU A 75 27.02 17.39 -34.22
CA LEU A 75 27.15 17.83 -35.60
C LEU A 75 28.58 18.27 -35.96
N ASN A 76 29.54 18.10 -35.04
CA ASN A 76 30.94 18.53 -35.17
C ASN A 76 31.10 20.03 -35.51
N VAL A 77 30.20 20.86 -34.98
CA VAL A 77 30.27 22.32 -35.07
C VAL A 77 31.07 22.83 -33.87
N GLU A 78 31.83 23.91 -34.08
CA GLU A 78 32.59 24.57 -33.03
C GLU A 78 31.67 25.02 -31.87
N PRO A 79 32.06 24.78 -30.60
CA PRO A 79 31.23 25.17 -29.47
C PRO A 79 31.06 26.68 -29.35
N LEU A 80 29.81 27.12 -29.17
CA LEU A 80 29.47 28.51 -28.87
C LEU A 80 29.51 28.73 -27.35
N TYR A 81 30.42 29.59 -26.88
CA TYR A 81 30.58 29.94 -25.46
C TYR A 81 29.81 31.22 -25.10
N GLY A 82 29.56 31.44 -23.80
CA GLY A 82 28.94 32.67 -23.29
C GLY A 82 27.42 32.61 -23.06
N TYR A 83 26.77 31.47 -23.32
CA TYR A 83 25.31 31.31 -23.22
C TYR A 83 24.82 30.59 -21.94
N ASP A 84 25.68 30.40 -20.94
CA ASP A 84 25.33 29.76 -19.65
C ASP A 84 24.89 30.78 -18.58
N SER A 85 24.80 32.06 -18.96
CA SER A 85 24.40 33.13 -18.05
C SER A 85 22.92 33.03 -17.69
N THR A 86 22.61 33.22 -16.41
CA THR A 86 21.22 33.31 -15.92
C THR A 86 20.56 34.66 -16.20
N ARG A 87 21.32 35.63 -16.73
CA ARG A 87 20.80 36.94 -17.10
C ARG A 87 20.09 36.85 -18.46
N PRO A 88 18.84 37.34 -18.57
CA PRO A 88 18.15 37.37 -19.85
C PRO A 88 18.85 38.32 -20.81
N LEU A 89 18.97 37.92 -22.08
CA LEU A 89 19.47 38.78 -23.16
C LEU A 89 18.53 39.97 -23.36
N ARG A 90 19.09 41.17 -23.43
CA ARG A 90 18.36 42.41 -23.78
C ARG A 90 18.82 42.86 -25.16
N TYR A 91 17.85 43.09 -26.04
CA TYR A 91 18.08 43.60 -27.37
C TYR A 91 17.73 45.08 -27.39
N GLY A 92 18.73 45.92 -27.64
CA GLY A 92 18.55 47.34 -27.90
C GLY A 92 18.26 47.58 -29.38
N GLU A 93 17.46 48.59 -29.69
CA GLU A 93 17.18 49.02 -31.06
C GLU A 93 17.94 50.32 -31.36
N ALA A 94 18.72 50.32 -32.45
CA ALA A 94 19.40 51.49 -32.96
C ALA A 94 18.86 51.83 -34.36
N SER A 95 18.22 52.99 -34.50
CA SER A 95 17.77 53.50 -35.80
C SER A 95 18.89 54.31 -36.47
N LEU A 96 19.59 53.71 -37.43
CA LEU A 96 20.62 54.40 -38.21
C LEU A 96 20.00 55.00 -39.48
N GLY A 97 19.39 56.19 -39.36
CA GLY A 97 18.84 56.94 -40.51
C GLY A 97 17.56 56.34 -41.13
N PRO A 98 17.21 56.72 -42.38
CA PRO A 98 16.05 56.16 -43.08
C PRO A 98 16.37 54.76 -43.62
N GLY A 99 16.43 53.77 -42.73
CA GLY A 99 16.77 52.38 -43.02
C GLY A 99 16.04 51.38 -42.12
N GLN A 100 16.32 50.08 -42.29
CA GLN A 100 15.81 49.04 -41.40
C GLN A 100 16.41 49.19 -39.98
N PRO A 101 15.65 48.89 -38.91
CA PRO A 101 16.15 48.99 -37.55
C PRO A 101 17.23 47.93 -37.28
N LEU A 102 18.36 48.36 -36.70
CA LEU A 102 19.43 47.46 -36.28
C LEU A 102 19.22 47.07 -34.82
N PHE A 103 19.22 45.77 -34.54
CA PHE A 103 19.18 45.27 -33.17
C PHE A 103 20.58 44.88 -32.71
N TYR A 104 20.95 45.31 -31.51
CA TYR A 104 22.21 44.93 -30.87
C TYR A 104 21.94 44.34 -29.49
N ILE A 105 22.88 43.53 -29.00
CA ILE A 105 22.82 42.98 -27.65
C ILE A 105 23.41 44.03 -26.72
N GLU A 106 22.62 44.49 -25.75
CA GLU A 106 23.12 45.40 -24.70
C GLU A 106 24.09 44.64 -23.80
N ASP A 107 25.34 45.10 -23.74
CA ASP A 107 26.36 44.57 -22.84
C ASP A 107 26.80 45.67 -21.87
N GLU A 108 26.41 45.54 -20.60
CA GLU A 108 26.77 46.48 -19.54
C GLU A 108 28.09 46.04 -18.90
N GLU A 109 29.10 46.91 -18.95
CA GLU A 109 30.35 46.68 -18.23
C GLU A 109 30.12 46.59 -16.72
N VAL A 110 30.69 45.56 -16.08
CA VAL A 110 30.56 45.33 -14.64
C VAL A 110 31.92 45.46 -13.97
N ASP A 111 31.97 46.23 -12.90
CA ASP A 111 33.16 46.35 -12.06
C ASP A 111 33.49 45.02 -11.34
N PHE A 112 34.76 44.61 -11.41
CA PHE A 112 35.26 43.39 -10.78
C PHE A 112 35.11 43.39 -9.26
N GLU A 113 35.28 44.54 -8.59
CA GLU A 113 35.12 44.61 -7.14
C GLU A 113 33.69 44.26 -6.71
N LYS A 114 32.71 44.71 -7.51
CA LYS A 114 31.29 44.39 -7.29
C LYS A 114 31.00 42.92 -7.51
N LEU A 115 31.65 42.27 -8.49
CA LEU A 115 31.47 40.85 -8.77
C LEU A 115 32.10 39.98 -7.68
N ILE A 116 33.30 40.32 -7.22
CA ILE A 116 34.02 39.58 -6.17
C ILE A 116 33.27 39.63 -4.84
N ASN A 117 32.72 40.81 -4.51
CA ASN A 117 31.96 41.00 -3.26
C ASN A 117 30.48 40.56 -3.37
N ALA A 118 30.06 39.98 -4.50
CA ALA A 118 28.71 39.49 -4.67
C ALA A 118 28.44 38.27 -3.75
N PRO A 119 27.27 38.19 -3.10
CA PRO A 119 26.94 37.06 -2.25
C PRO A 119 26.77 35.77 -3.08
N LEU A 120 27.18 34.65 -2.49
CA LEU A 120 27.01 33.34 -3.10
C LEU A 120 25.52 33.00 -3.29
N PRO A 121 25.17 32.30 -4.38
CA PRO A 121 23.79 31.87 -4.62
C PRO A 121 23.35 30.85 -3.57
N LYS A 122 22.03 30.80 -3.31
CA LYS A 122 21.44 29.80 -2.41
C LYS A 122 21.42 28.43 -3.08
N VAL A 123 21.84 27.40 -2.34
CA VAL A 123 21.81 26.01 -2.82
C VAL A 123 20.43 25.40 -2.50
N PRO A 124 19.75 24.77 -3.47
CA PRO A 124 18.53 24.01 -3.23
C PRO A 124 18.74 22.81 -2.29
N ARG A 125 17.66 22.24 -1.76
CA ARG A 125 17.74 20.97 -1.01
C ARG A 125 18.07 19.81 -1.95
N ASP A 126 18.70 18.78 -1.38
CA ASP A 126 18.92 17.53 -2.08
C ASP A 126 17.61 16.85 -2.50
N MET A 127 17.71 16.03 -3.53
CA MET A 127 16.56 15.38 -4.15
C MET A 127 15.97 14.31 -3.22
N SER A 128 14.69 14.46 -2.86
CA SER A 128 13.92 13.48 -2.08
C SER A 128 12.63 13.11 -2.82
N PHE A 129 12.10 11.91 -2.58
CA PHE A 129 10.79 11.51 -3.10
C PHE A 129 9.75 11.47 -2.00
N THR A 130 8.50 11.76 -2.36
CA THR A 130 7.32 11.61 -1.49
C THR A 130 6.29 10.79 -2.23
N ALA A 131 5.89 9.66 -1.66
CA ALA A 131 4.88 8.78 -2.24
C ALA A 131 3.49 9.09 -1.68
N HIS A 132 2.48 8.97 -2.53
CA HIS A 132 1.07 9.06 -2.14
C HIS A 132 0.22 8.19 -3.07
N TRP A 133 -1.01 7.89 -2.66
CA TRP A 133 -1.96 7.14 -3.47
C TRP A 133 -2.59 8.04 -4.54
N LEU A 134 -2.25 7.80 -5.80
CA LEU A 134 -2.87 8.50 -6.93
C LEU A 134 -4.27 7.96 -7.23
N ALA A 135 -4.47 6.65 -7.13
CA ALA A 135 -5.75 6.00 -7.34
C ALA A 135 -5.88 4.71 -6.51
N ILE A 136 -7.11 4.41 -6.10
CA ILE A 136 -7.51 3.17 -5.44
C ILE A 136 -8.74 2.65 -6.21
N GLU A 137 -8.66 1.45 -6.78
CA GLU A 137 -9.74 0.87 -7.61
C GLU A 137 -10.18 1.79 -8.76
N GLY A 138 -9.23 2.51 -9.37
CA GLY A 138 -9.50 3.46 -10.46
C GLY A 138 -10.12 4.80 -10.01
N VAL A 139 -10.34 4.99 -8.70
CA VAL A 139 -10.84 6.24 -8.12
C VAL A 139 -9.67 7.02 -7.52
N GLN A 140 -9.55 8.30 -7.88
CA GLN A 140 -8.57 9.19 -7.27
C GLN A 140 -9.04 9.63 -5.87
N PRO A 141 -8.27 9.38 -4.79
CA PRO A 141 -8.64 9.84 -3.46
C PRO A 141 -8.42 11.36 -3.33
N SER A 142 -9.31 12.03 -2.60
CA SER A 142 -9.23 13.47 -2.30
C SER A 142 -8.19 13.75 -1.21
N ILE A 143 -6.91 13.66 -1.58
CA ILE A 143 -5.77 14.07 -0.73
C ILE A 143 -5.13 15.35 -1.28
N PRO A 144 -4.46 16.16 -0.45
CA PRO A 144 -3.88 17.44 -0.89
C PRO A 144 -2.89 17.32 -2.07
N GLN A 145 -2.28 16.15 -2.25
CA GLN A 145 -1.33 15.88 -3.33
C GLN A 145 -2.00 15.58 -4.67
N ASN A 146 -3.28 15.19 -4.68
CA ASN A 146 -4.02 14.87 -5.89
C ASN A 146 -4.77 16.11 -6.39
N PRO A 147 -4.82 16.33 -7.72
CA PRO A 147 -5.58 17.43 -8.29
C PRO A 147 -7.06 17.33 -7.95
N THR A 148 -7.66 18.47 -7.68
CA THR A 148 -9.11 18.57 -7.51
C THR A 148 -9.82 18.55 -8.87
N THR A 149 -11.10 18.23 -8.87
CA THR A 149 -11.96 18.27 -10.06
C THR A 149 -12.10 19.68 -10.65
N ALA A 150 -11.83 20.73 -9.86
CA ALA A 150 -11.79 22.10 -10.33
C ALA A 150 -10.49 22.41 -11.10
N GLU A 151 -9.34 21.95 -10.59
CA GLU A 151 -8.02 22.12 -11.25
C GLU A 151 -7.90 21.27 -12.52
N SER A 152 -8.57 20.13 -12.58
CA SER A 152 -8.55 19.27 -13.76
C SER A 152 -9.21 19.91 -15.00
N ARG A 153 -10.17 20.82 -14.80
CA ARG A 153 -10.88 21.52 -15.89
C ARG A 153 -10.04 22.59 -16.58
N SER A 154 -9.10 23.23 -15.87
CA SER A 154 -8.19 24.21 -16.49
C SER A 154 -7.10 23.54 -17.35
N GLN A 155 -6.80 22.26 -17.10
CA GLN A 155 -5.89 21.45 -17.92
C GLN A 155 -6.53 20.82 -19.16
N GLU A 156 -7.86 20.90 -19.35
CA GLU A 156 -8.55 20.34 -20.54
C GLU A 156 -8.24 21.07 -21.85
N LEU A 157 -7.56 22.23 -21.78
CA LEU A 157 -7.01 22.92 -22.94
C LEU A 157 -5.77 22.21 -23.54
N VAL A 158 -5.24 21.19 -22.85
CA VAL A 158 -4.18 20.31 -23.36
C VAL A 158 -4.83 19.01 -23.86
N PRO A 159 -4.59 18.57 -25.12
CA PRO A 159 -5.22 17.37 -25.67
C PRO A 159 -4.91 16.14 -24.80
N LYS A 160 -5.94 15.55 -24.18
CA LYS A 160 -5.82 14.23 -23.54
C LYS A 160 -5.61 13.18 -24.64
N GLY A 161 -4.64 12.28 -24.44
CA GLY A 161 -4.37 11.19 -25.38
C GLY A 161 -5.60 10.28 -25.59
N PRO A 162 -5.68 9.56 -26.72
CA PRO A 162 -6.81 8.67 -27.02
C PRO A 162 -6.86 7.55 -25.97
N GLY A 163 -7.84 7.60 -25.06
CA GLY A 163 -7.98 6.66 -23.94
C GLY A 163 -8.54 7.25 -22.65
N ALA A 164 -8.76 8.57 -22.57
CA ALA A 164 -9.41 9.18 -21.42
C ALA A 164 -10.88 8.69 -21.32
N ASN A 165 -11.13 7.83 -20.34
CA ASN A 165 -12.44 7.19 -20.16
C ASN A 165 -13.44 8.24 -19.62
N PRO A 166 -14.54 8.56 -20.34
CA PRO A 166 -15.52 9.58 -19.92
C PRO A 166 -16.20 9.26 -18.58
N ALA A 167 -16.18 7.98 -18.17
CA ALA A 167 -16.77 7.48 -16.93
C ALA A 167 -16.01 7.92 -15.66
N LEU A 168 -14.75 8.36 -15.75
CA LEU A 168 -13.97 8.79 -14.57
C LEU A 168 -14.50 10.11 -13.97
N ALA A 169 -15.06 11.00 -14.80
CA ALA A 169 -15.57 12.29 -14.35
C ALA A 169 -16.79 12.17 -13.43
N ALA A 170 -17.57 11.08 -13.55
CA ALA A 170 -18.72 10.81 -12.69
C ALA A 170 -18.33 10.28 -11.29
N LEU A 171 -17.10 9.78 -11.13
CA LEU A 171 -16.63 9.12 -9.92
C LEU A 171 -15.95 10.09 -8.93
N ALA A 172 -15.48 11.24 -9.42
CA ALA A 172 -14.74 12.24 -8.65
C ALA A 172 -15.66 13.18 -7.83
N GLY A 173 -16.96 12.88 -7.74
CA GLY A 173 -17.98 13.74 -7.13
C GLY A 173 -18.51 13.33 -5.77
N ASN A 174 -17.86 12.42 -5.03
CA ASN A 174 -18.36 11.99 -3.72
C ASN A 174 -17.40 12.34 -2.57
N ASP A 175 -17.60 13.53 -2.01
CA ASP A 175 -17.06 13.99 -0.73
C ASP A 175 -17.65 13.15 0.42
N SER A 176 -17.01 12.04 0.78
CA SER A 176 -16.91 11.51 2.16
C SER A 176 -16.50 10.03 2.20
N VAL A 177 -15.81 9.71 3.29
CA VAL A 177 -15.18 8.45 3.73
C VAL A 177 -16.19 7.33 4.01
N SER A 178 -17.10 7.04 3.09
CA SER A 178 -17.82 5.77 3.10
C SER A 178 -17.71 5.14 1.73
N PHE A 179 -16.89 4.10 1.64
CA PHE A 179 -16.96 3.13 0.55
C PHE A 179 -18.33 2.45 0.66
N ARG A 180 -19.38 3.11 0.19
CA ARG A 180 -20.66 2.48 -0.14
C ARG A 180 -20.50 2.02 -1.57
N PRO A 181 -20.35 0.72 -1.85
CA PRO A 181 -20.43 0.22 -3.20
C PRO A 181 -21.91 0.25 -3.62
N ALA A 182 -22.42 1.45 -3.89
CA ALA A 182 -23.74 1.69 -4.47
C ALA A 182 -23.61 2.02 -5.97
N VAL A 183 -22.54 1.51 -6.61
CA VAL A 183 -22.43 1.43 -8.05
C VAL A 183 -22.34 -0.05 -8.35
N LYS A 184 -23.33 -0.59 -9.08
CA LYS A 184 -23.25 -1.93 -9.66
C LYS A 184 -21.88 -2.02 -10.33
N HIS A 185 -20.94 -2.76 -9.75
CA HIS A 185 -19.71 -3.06 -10.45
C HIS A 185 -20.15 -3.62 -11.81
N VAL A 186 -19.48 -3.22 -12.88
CA VAL A 186 -19.77 -3.74 -14.23
C VAL A 186 -19.25 -5.18 -14.30
N VAL A 187 -19.82 -6.04 -13.45
CA VAL A 187 -19.51 -7.45 -13.38
C VAL A 187 -20.11 -8.08 -14.62
N SER A 188 -19.29 -8.79 -15.39
CA SER A 188 -19.79 -9.51 -16.55
C SER A 188 -20.76 -10.62 -16.11
N LYS A 189 -21.62 -11.08 -17.01
CA LYS A 189 -22.51 -12.22 -16.75
C LYS A 189 -21.72 -13.46 -16.33
N GLU A 190 -20.52 -13.66 -16.87
CA GLU A 190 -19.64 -14.78 -16.55
C GLU A 190 -19.12 -14.71 -15.12
N LEU A 191 -18.69 -13.52 -14.66
CA LEU A 191 -18.24 -13.34 -13.28
C LEU A 191 -19.39 -13.50 -12.28
N ILE A 192 -20.62 -13.12 -12.64
CA ILE A 192 -21.81 -13.38 -11.81
C ILE A 192 -22.06 -14.90 -11.70
N LEU A 193 -22.07 -15.62 -12.82
CA LEU A 193 -22.25 -17.07 -12.83
C LEU A 193 -21.14 -17.80 -12.07
N TYR A 194 -19.90 -17.32 -12.18
CA TYR A 194 -18.77 -17.82 -11.39
C TYR A 194 -19.03 -17.63 -9.90
N PHE A 195 -19.40 -16.41 -9.49
CA PHE A 195 -19.69 -16.09 -8.10
C PHE A 195 -20.82 -16.95 -7.54
N GLU A 196 -21.94 -17.09 -8.26
CA GLU A 196 -23.07 -17.95 -7.88
C GLU A 196 -22.64 -19.42 -7.76
N LYS A 197 -21.81 -19.92 -8.69
CA LYS A 197 -21.31 -21.30 -8.64
C LYS A 197 -20.42 -21.56 -7.43
N VAL A 198 -19.57 -20.60 -7.07
CA VAL A 198 -18.75 -20.67 -5.84
C VAL A 198 -19.64 -20.63 -4.61
N GLN A 199 -20.64 -19.76 -4.55
CA GLN A 199 -21.57 -19.69 -3.42
C GLN A 199 -22.33 -21.00 -3.21
N ASN A 200 -22.87 -21.57 -4.28
CA ASN A 200 -23.63 -22.81 -4.22
C ASN A 200 -22.76 -24.00 -3.80
N ALA A 201 -21.54 -24.12 -4.36
CA ALA A 201 -20.61 -25.18 -3.96
C ALA A 201 -20.16 -25.06 -2.49
N LEU A 202 -20.09 -23.82 -1.96
CA LEU A 202 -19.65 -23.55 -0.61
C LEU A 202 -20.73 -23.83 0.44
N LEU A 203 -22.00 -23.52 0.13
CA LEU A 203 -23.13 -23.65 1.05
C LEU A 203 -23.85 -25.01 0.96
N ASP A 204 -23.47 -25.88 0.03
CA ASP A 204 -24.00 -27.24 -0.05
C ASP A 204 -23.41 -28.09 1.10
N ASP A 205 -24.25 -28.53 2.03
CA ASP A 205 -23.88 -29.35 3.21
C ASP A 205 -24.04 -30.85 2.96
N ASN A 206 -24.22 -31.27 1.70
CA ASN A 206 -24.29 -32.68 1.37
C ASN A 206 -22.93 -33.37 1.67
N PRO A 207 -22.90 -34.46 2.48
CA PRO A 207 -21.69 -35.19 2.82
C PRO A 207 -21.10 -36.02 1.65
N ASP A 208 -21.76 -36.05 0.48
CA ASP A 208 -21.27 -36.73 -0.71
C ASP A 208 -19.84 -36.29 -1.08
N GLU A 209 -18.96 -37.26 -1.33
CA GLU A 209 -17.54 -37.03 -1.62
C GLU A 209 -17.35 -36.14 -2.86
N GLU A 210 -18.24 -36.24 -3.85
CA GLU A 210 -18.23 -35.40 -5.03
C GLU A 210 -18.50 -33.92 -4.70
N VAL A 211 -19.42 -33.64 -3.78
CA VAL A 211 -19.76 -32.28 -3.33
C VAL A 211 -18.61 -31.68 -2.53
N ALA A 212 -18.01 -32.48 -1.63
CA ALA A 212 -16.81 -32.06 -0.91
C ALA A 212 -15.64 -31.73 -1.87
N ARG A 213 -15.45 -32.52 -2.92
CA ARG A 213 -14.45 -32.25 -3.96
C ARG A 213 -14.78 -30.98 -4.76
N LEU A 214 -16.04 -30.73 -5.08
CA LEU A 214 -16.46 -29.50 -5.76
C LEU A 214 -16.21 -28.26 -4.88
N ARG A 215 -16.45 -28.36 -3.58
CA ARG A 215 -16.17 -27.29 -2.61
C ARG A 215 -14.69 -26.96 -2.55
N GLN A 216 -13.84 -27.98 -2.44
CA GLN A 216 -12.39 -27.81 -2.45
C GLN A 216 -11.89 -27.20 -3.76
N ALA A 217 -12.40 -27.65 -4.91
CA ALA A 217 -12.07 -27.09 -6.21
C ALA A 217 -12.49 -25.61 -6.34
N ALA A 218 -13.63 -25.23 -5.75
CA ALA A 218 -14.07 -23.83 -5.71
C ALA A 218 -13.12 -22.95 -4.87
N LEU A 219 -12.69 -23.44 -3.70
CA LEU A 219 -11.71 -22.74 -2.85
C LEU A 219 -10.34 -22.61 -3.52
N GLU A 220 -9.88 -23.66 -4.21
CA GLU A 220 -8.64 -23.64 -4.99
C GLU A 220 -8.72 -22.66 -6.16
N SER A 221 -9.87 -22.60 -6.85
CA SER A 221 -10.10 -21.61 -7.90
C SER A 221 -9.98 -20.18 -7.36
N VAL A 222 -10.60 -19.87 -6.21
CA VAL A 222 -10.51 -18.53 -5.59
C VAL A 222 -9.08 -18.19 -5.17
N ARG A 223 -8.30 -19.20 -4.76
CA ARG A 223 -6.92 -19.02 -4.30
C ARG A 223 -5.95 -18.63 -5.43
N ASP A 224 -6.18 -19.09 -6.65
CA ASP A 224 -5.23 -18.92 -7.76
C ASP A 224 -5.70 -17.99 -8.88
N ASP A 225 -7.00 -17.69 -8.99
CA ASP A 225 -7.54 -16.90 -10.10
C ASP A 225 -7.20 -15.39 -9.97
N PRO A 226 -6.51 -14.78 -10.97
CA PRO A 226 -6.23 -13.33 -10.98
C PRO A 226 -7.43 -12.44 -11.36
N GLY A 227 -8.46 -12.99 -12.01
CA GLY A 227 -9.59 -12.25 -12.58
C GLY A 227 -10.63 -11.77 -11.55
N LEU A 228 -10.43 -12.09 -10.27
CA LEU A 228 -11.45 -11.90 -9.23
C LEU A 228 -11.48 -10.51 -8.59
N HIS A 229 -10.65 -9.57 -9.05
CA HIS A 229 -10.54 -8.22 -8.47
C HIS A 229 -11.90 -7.52 -8.32
N GLN A 230 -12.75 -7.58 -9.33
CA GLN A 230 -14.07 -6.96 -9.29
C GLN A 230 -15.06 -7.66 -8.33
N LEU A 231 -14.82 -8.93 -8.00
CA LEU A 231 -15.64 -9.73 -7.10
C LEU A 231 -15.22 -9.61 -5.63
N ILE A 232 -14.04 -9.06 -5.33
CA ILE A 232 -13.53 -8.91 -3.96
C ILE A 232 -14.56 -8.27 -3.02
N PRO A 233 -15.18 -7.11 -3.35
CA PRO A 233 -16.16 -6.48 -2.45
C PRO A 233 -17.39 -7.35 -2.21
N TYR A 234 -17.80 -8.13 -3.22
CA TYR A 234 -18.94 -9.04 -3.14
C TYR A 234 -18.65 -10.26 -2.29
N PHE A 235 -17.45 -10.84 -2.40
CA PHE A 235 -17.02 -11.93 -1.52
C PHE A 235 -16.92 -11.48 -0.07
N ILE A 236 -16.36 -10.29 0.19
CA ILE A 236 -16.25 -9.76 1.56
C ILE A 236 -17.64 -9.51 2.16
N ASN A 237 -18.54 -8.89 1.38
CA ASN A 237 -19.92 -8.65 1.81
C ASN A 237 -20.68 -9.96 2.03
N PHE A 238 -20.49 -10.95 1.14
CA PHE A 238 -21.04 -12.28 1.31
C PHE A 238 -20.58 -12.94 2.60
N VAL A 239 -19.26 -12.98 2.87
CA VAL A 239 -18.71 -13.50 4.13
C VAL A 239 -19.29 -12.76 5.33
N ALA A 240 -19.33 -11.42 5.30
CA ALA A 240 -19.88 -10.61 6.38
C ALA A 240 -21.37 -10.91 6.64
N ASN A 241 -22.17 -11.07 5.58
CA ASN A 241 -23.59 -11.40 5.70
C ASN A 241 -23.80 -12.83 6.22
N GLN A 242 -23.05 -13.81 5.73
CA GLN A 242 -23.16 -15.19 6.24
C GLN A 242 -22.82 -15.24 7.73
N VAL A 243 -21.73 -14.58 8.14
CA VAL A 243 -21.31 -14.53 9.54
C VAL A 243 -22.31 -13.77 10.42
N THR A 244 -22.98 -12.73 9.90
CA THR A 244 -23.93 -11.93 10.71
C THR A 244 -25.29 -12.59 10.84
N HIS A 245 -25.78 -13.24 9.78
CA HIS A 245 -27.14 -13.80 9.73
C HIS A 245 -27.22 -15.28 10.11
N ARG A 246 -26.12 -16.04 10.00
CA ARG A 246 -26.07 -17.49 10.30
C ARG A 246 -25.03 -17.81 11.36
N LEU A 247 -25.16 -17.17 12.53
CA LEU A 247 -24.27 -17.44 13.68
C LEU A 247 -24.54 -18.80 14.34
N ASP A 248 -25.70 -19.37 14.07
CA ASP A 248 -26.22 -20.65 14.55
C ASP A 248 -25.71 -21.86 13.77
N ASP A 249 -25.20 -21.67 12.55
CA ASP A 249 -24.68 -22.74 11.71
C ASP A 249 -23.14 -22.75 11.65
N VAL A 250 -22.53 -23.69 12.37
CA VAL A 250 -21.06 -23.85 12.43
C VAL A 250 -20.49 -24.23 11.06
N PHE A 251 -21.23 -24.97 10.23
CA PHE A 251 -20.78 -25.36 8.90
C PHE A 251 -20.63 -24.12 8.01
N THR A 252 -21.69 -23.30 7.87
CA THR A 252 -21.62 -22.06 7.07
C THR A 252 -20.51 -21.12 7.56
N LEU A 253 -20.34 -20.97 8.88
CA LEU A 253 -19.27 -20.13 9.44
C LEU A 253 -17.88 -20.65 9.08
N ARG A 254 -17.65 -21.97 9.17
CA ARG A 254 -16.38 -22.58 8.77
C ARG A 254 -16.10 -22.34 7.29
N GLN A 255 -17.09 -22.55 6.44
CA GLN A 255 -16.96 -22.33 5.01
C GLN A 255 -16.65 -20.86 4.67
N ALA A 256 -17.27 -19.90 5.37
CA ALA A 256 -16.97 -18.48 5.22
C ALA A 256 -15.53 -18.13 5.63
N MET A 257 -14.99 -18.78 6.67
CA MET A 257 -13.59 -18.62 7.08
C MET A 257 -12.61 -19.27 6.10
N GLU A 258 -12.95 -20.43 5.54
CA GLU A 258 -12.13 -21.11 4.51
C GLU A 258 -12.07 -20.29 3.22
N LEU A 259 -13.19 -19.69 2.79
CA LEU A 259 -13.22 -18.74 1.68
C LEU A 259 -12.35 -17.51 1.96
N THR A 260 -12.40 -16.99 3.19
CA THR A 260 -11.57 -15.85 3.60
C THR A 260 -10.08 -16.21 3.57
N ALA A 261 -9.72 -17.42 4.00
CA ALA A 261 -8.35 -17.93 3.91
C ALA A 261 -7.89 -18.09 2.45
N ALA A 262 -8.75 -18.60 1.55
CA ALA A 262 -8.45 -18.72 0.13
C ALA A 262 -8.19 -17.35 -0.52
N LEU A 263 -9.02 -16.34 -0.22
CA LEU A 263 -8.83 -14.96 -0.69
C LEU A 263 -7.50 -14.37 -0.19
N ILE A 264 -7.16 -14.55 1.09
CA ILE A 264 -5.90 -14.06 1.66
C ILE A 264 -4.69 -14.80 1.10
N ALA A 265 -4.82 -16.08 0.77
CA ALA A 265 -3.74 -16.86 0.17
C ALA A 265 -3.43 -16.45 -1.29
N ASN A 266 -4.39 -15.84 -1.98
CA ASN A 266 -4.19 -15.35 -3.35
C ASN A 266 -3.24 -14.14 -3.36
N THR A 267 -2.08 -14.31 -4.00
CA THR A 267 -1.04 -13.28 -4.12
C THR A 267 -1.29 -12.32 -5.27
N LYS A 268 -2.20 -12.67 -6.19
CA LYS A 268 -2.54 -11.88 -7.37
C LYS A 268 -3.59 -10.81 -7.07
N LEU A 269 -4.25 -10.88 -5.92
CA LEU A 269 -5.29 -9.93 -5.49
C LEU A 269 -4.73 -8.89 -4.52
N TYR A 270 -5.08 -7.63 -4.74
CA TYR A 270 -4.77 -6.54 -3.83
C TYR A 270 -5.85 -6.35 -2.77
N LEU A 271 -5.62 -6.87 -1.56
CA LEU A 271 -6.60 -6.89 -0.46
C LEU A 271 -6.34 -5.86 0.64
N ASP A 272 -5.25 -5.09 0.56
CA ASP A 272 -4.86 -4.13 1.59
C ASP A 272 -5.95 -3.10 1.94
N PRO A 273 -6.71 -2.52 0.98
CA PRO A 273 -7.80 -1.60 1.29
C PRO A 273 -8.92 -2.26 2.10
N TYR A 274 -9.07 -3.57 1.95
CA TYR A 274 -10.14 -4.37 2.54
C TYR A 274 -9.74 -5.08 3.83
N ALA A 275 -8.48 -4.99 4.27
CA ALA A 275 -7.99 -5.73 5.43
C ALA A 275 -8.83 -5.52 6.71
N ASN A 276 -9.29 -4.28 6.97
CA ASN A 276 -10.19 -3.99 8.09
C ASN A 276 -11.58 -4.63 7.92
N ALA A 277 -12.12 -4.61 6.70
CA ALA A 277 -13.44 -5.16 6.40
C ALA A 277 -13.43 -6.70 6.48
N ILE A 278 -12.33 -7.33 6.07
CA ILE A 278 -12.12 -8.78 6.18
C ILE A 278 -11.91 -9.21 7.64
N ALA A 279 -11.19 -8.41 8.44
CA ALA A 279 -10.93 -8.73 9.84
C ALA A 279 -12.20 -8.71 10.72
N ALA A 280 -13.21 -7.90 10.36
CA ALA A 280 -14.44 -7.76 11.13
C ALA A 280 -15.25 -9.07 11.29
N PRO A 281 -15.64 -9.80 10.22
CA PRO A 281 -16.33 -11.09 10.36
C PRO A 281 -15.46 -12.15 11.06
N VAL A 282 -14.14 -12.14 10.83
CA VAL A 282 -13.21 -13.05 11.53
C VAL A 282 -13.23 -12.79 13.04
N LEU A 283 -13.21 -11.52 13.46
CA LEU A 283 -13.35 -11.15 14.87
C LEU A 283 -14.69 -11.58 15.46
N THR A 284 -15.79 -11.50 14.70
CA THR A 284 -17.10 -11.99 15.14
C THR A 284 -17.09 -13.50 15.38
N CYS A 285 -16.48 -14.30 14.50
CA CYS A 285 -16.32 -15.75 14.70
C CYS A 285 -15.44 -16.12 15.90
N ILE A 286 -14.49 -15.25 16.27
CA ILE A 286 -13.63 -15.45 17.45
C ILE A 286 -14.38 -15.07 18.74
N LEU A 287 -15.02 -13.90 18.75
CA LEU A 287 -15.54 -13.24 19.95
C LEU A 287 -17.05 -13.39 20.14
N GLY A 288 -17.73 -14.14 19.25
CA GLY A 288 -19.16 -14.41 19.33
C GLY A 288 -19.55 -15.05 20.67
N ARG A 289 -20.59 -14.50 21.31
CA ARG A 289 -21.12 -14.98 22.60
C ARG A 289 -21.74 -16.37 22.47
N LYS A 290 -22.51 -16.58 21.40
CA LYS A 290 -23.09 -17.87 21.02
C LYS A 290 -22.74 -18.12 19.56
N ILE A 291 -22.17 -19.29 19.29
CA ILE A 291 -21.79 -19.75 17.95
C ILE A 291 -22.35 -21.17 17.85
N GLY A 292 -23.09 -21.51 16.80
CA GLY A 292 -23.77 -22.80 16.71
C GLY A 292 -25.14 -22.82 17.40
N GLY A 293 -25.90 -23.89 17.17
CA GLY A 293 -27.15 -24.17 17.88
C GLY A 293 -26.93 -24.46 19.37
N ASP A 294 -27.99 -24.35 20.18
CA ASP A 294 -28.00 -24.64 21.63
C ASP A 294 -27.88 -26.17 21.95
N ASP A 295 -27.33 -26.96 21.03
CA ASP A 295 -27.13 -28.40 21.24
C ASP A 295 -25.95 -28.63 22.19
N ALA A 296 -26.28 -29.08 23.40
CA ALA A 296 -25.33 -29.40 24.48
C ALA A 296 -24.47 -30.66 24.21
N ALA A 297 -24.41 -31.13 22.96
CA ALA A 297 -23.58 -32.25 22.56
C ALA A 297 -22.09 -31.86 22.62
N ALA A 298 -21.27 -32.70 23.24
CA ALA A 298 -19.84 -32.45 23.40
C ALA A 298 -19.12 -32.27 22.04
N ASP A 299 -19.61 -32.89 20.97
CA ASP A 299 -19.04 -32.78 19.62
C ASP A 299 -19.31 -31.40 19.01
N ALA A 300 -20.53 -30.89 19.09
CA ALA A 300 -20.89 -29.53 18.64
C ALA A 300 -20.07 -28.46 19.38
N MET A 301 -19.85 -28.65 20.69
CA MET A 301 -18.98 -27.77 21.47
C MET A 301 -17.54 -27.79 20.95
N ARG A 302 -16.96 -28.96 20.67
CA ARG A 302 -15.59 -29.05 20.11
C ARG A 302 -15.47 -28.35 18.76
N GLU A 303 -16.45 -28.49 17.89
CA GLU A 303 -16.46 -27.82 16.58
C GLU A 303 -16.46 -26.29 16.71
N GLN A 304 -17.21 -25.73 17.67
CA GLN A 304 -17.18 -24.30 17.97
C GLN A 304 -15.79 -23.82 18.42
N TYR A 305 -15.09 -24.60 19.25
CA TYR A 305 -13.73 -24.28 19.69
C TYR A 305 -12.73 -24.38 18.54
N GLN A 306 -12.85 -25.40 17.67
CA GLN A 306 -12.03 -25.54 16.47
C GLN A 306 -12.23 -24.38 15.49
N LEU A 307 -13.48 -23.93 15.29
CA LEU A 307 -13.79 -22.76 14.48
C LEU A 307 -13.12 -21.50 15.02
N ARG A 308 -13.22 -21.25 16.34
CA ARG A 308 -12.56 -20.10 16.98
C ARG A 308 -11.04 -20.15 16.80
N GLU A 309 -10.44 -21.32 16.94
CA GLU A 309 -9.00 -21.52 16.74
C GLU A 309 -8.58 -21.25 15.28
N PHE A 310 -9.35 -21.77 14.31
CA PHE A 310 -9.12 -21.53 12.90
C PHE A 310 -9.24 -20.03 12.57
N SER A 311 -10.30 -19.37 13.03
CA SER A 311 -10.49 -17.92 12.86
C SER A 311 -9.36 -17.11 13.53
N ALA A 312 -8.88 -17.52 14.72
CA ALA A 312 -7.75 -16.87 15.36
C ALA A 312 -6.46 -17.00 14.52
N SER A 313 -6.20 -18.18 13.96
CA SER A 313 -5.05 -18.38 13.06
C SER A 313 -5.13 -17.47 11.82
N LEU A 314 -6.33 -17.32 11.26
CA LEU A 314 -6.62 -16.44 10.13
C LEU A 314 -6.44 -14.96 10.50
N LEU A 315 -6.90 -14.55 11.67
CA LEU A 315 -6.67 -13.21 12.22
C LEU A 315 -5.17 -12.90 12.34
N GLY A 316 -4.37 -13.89 12.77
CA GLY A 316 -2.92 -13.78 12.81
C GLY A 316 -2.28 -13.63 11.43
N GLN A 317 -2.78 -14.33 10.41
CA GLN A 317 -2.35 -14.15 9.02
C GLN A 317 -2.68 -12.75 8.51
N ILE A 318 -3.90 -12.24 8.76
CA ILE A 318 -4.31 -10.88 8.41
C ILE A 318 -3.41 -9.85 9.10
N ALA A 319 -3.20 -10.00 10.41
CA ALA A 319 -2.40 -9.07 11.21
C ALA A 319 -0.94 -9.01 10.74
N ARG A 320 -0.35 -10.13 10.29
CA ARG A 320 1.03 -10.17 9.77
C ARG A 320 1.13 -9.66 8.34
N LYS A 321 0.26 -10.13 7.44
CA LYS A 321 0.31 -9.81 6.00
C LYS A 321 0.09 -8.32 5.74
N TYR A 322 -0.85 -7.69 6.45
CA TYR A 322 -1.25 -6.30 6.21
C TYR A 322 -0.67 -5.30 7.22
N ALA A 323 0.25 -5.73 8.11
CA ALA A 323 0.91 -4.83 9.05
C ALA A 323 1.77 -3.77 8.34
N ALA A 324 2.45 -4.13 7.24
CA ALA A 324 3.32 -3.21 6.51
C ALA A 324 2.54 -2.04 5.89
N SER A 325 1.35 -2.33 5.35
CA SER A 325 0.49 -1.33 4.71
C SER A 325 -0.31 -0.52 5.72
N ASN A 326 -0.65 -1.12 6.88
CA ASN A 326 -1.40 -0.46 7.94
C ASN A 326 -0.83 -0.79 9.33
N ASN A 327 0.07 0.06 9.81
CA ASN A 327 0.68 -0.03 11.14
C ASN A 327 -0.34 0.01 12.30
N LEU A 328 -1.54 0.55 12.08
CA LEU A 328 -2.60 0.63 13.10
C LEU A 328 -3.49 -0.62 13.17
N LEU A 329 -3.46 -1.48 12.15
CA LEU A 329 -4.33 -2.65 12.09
C LEU A 329 -4.01 -3.64 13.21
N ARG A 330 -2.76 -4.08 13.33
CA ARG A 330 -2.34 -5.07 14.34
C ARG A 330 -2.62 -4.60 15.78
N PRO A 331 -2.24 -3.38 16.20
CA PRO A 331 -2.61 -2.86 17.52
C PRO A 331 -4.12 -2.82 17.77
N LYS A 332 -4.92 -2.46 16.75
CA LYS A 332 -6.38 -2.42 16.86
C LYS A 332 -6.97 -3.81 17.07
N LEU A 333 -6.52 -4.83 16.34
CA LEU A 333 -7.00 -6.21 16.48
C LEU A 333 -6.67 -6.78 17.88
N VAL A 334 -5.42 -6.61 18.32
CA VAL A 334 -4.97 -7.05 19.65
C VAL A 334 -5.77 -6.37 20.76
N ARG A 335 -5.97 -5.05 20.65
CA ARG A 335 -6.76 -4.29 21.64
C ARG A 335 -8.20 -4.78 21.73
N THR A 336 -8.84 -5.10 20.61
CA THR A 336 -10.21 -5.65 20.58
C THR A 336 -10.26 -6.99 21.30
N CYS A 337 -9.36 -7.93 20.98
CA CYS A 337 -9.33 -9.23 21.65
C CYS A 337 -9.03 -9.09 23.15
N LEU A 338 -8.06 -8.25 23.53
CA LEU A 338 -7.71 -8.01 24.93
C LEU A 338 -8.89 -7.43 25.74
N LYS A 339 -9.65 -6.50 25.15
CA LYS A 339 -10.86 -5.94 25.78
C LYS A 339 -11.86 -7.03 26.16
N PHE A 340 -12.10 -8.00 25.27
CA PHE A 340 -13.01 -9.12 25.54
C PHE A 340 -12.40 -10.14 26.50
N PHE A 341 -11.07 -10.30 26.49
CA PHE A 341 -10.38 -11.19 27.42
C PHE A 341 -10.51 -10.68 28.87
N MET A 342 -10.44 -9.36 29.09
CA MET A 342 -10.50 -8.75 30.43
C MET A 342 -11.91 -8.53 30.99
N ASP A 343 -12.97 -8.81 30.23
CA ASP A 343 -14.37 -8.56 30.60
C ASP A 343 -14.99 -9.77 31.32
N PRO A 344 -15.26 -9.72 32.64
CA PRO A 344 -15.76 -10.87 33.40
C PRO A 344 -17.16 -11.35 33.02
N ASP A 345 -17.95 -10.54 32.32
CA ASP A 345 -19.33 -10.84 31.94
C ASP A 345 -19.43 -11.68 30.64
N LYS A 346 -18.28 -12.08 30.08
CA LYS A 346 -18.21 -12.86 28.84
C LYS A 346 -18.19 -14.36 29.15
N PRO A 347 -18.79 -15.19 28.27
CA PRO A 347 -18.74 -16.63 28.46
C PRO A 347 -17.33 -17.19 28.26
N PRO A 348 -17.00 -18.36 28.86
CA PRO A 348 -15.67 -18.98 28.74
C PRO A 348 -15.20 -19.16 27.29
N ALA A 349 -16.15 -19.49 26.40
CA ALA A 349 -15.90 -19.68 24.98
C ALA A 349 -15.40 -18.40 24.27
N THR A 350 -15.93 -17.22 24.65
CA THR A 350 -15.46 -15.93 24.16
C THR A 350 -14.08 -15.59 24.71
N HIS A 351 -13.80 -15.92 25.98
CA HIS A 351 -12.47 -15.73 26.55
C HIS A 351 -11.42 -16.60 25.86
N PHE A 352 -11.75 -17.85 25.52
CA PHE A 352 -10.90 -18.73 24.74
C PHE A 352 -10.58 -18.15 23.35
N GLY A 353 -11.59 -17.64 22.64
CA GLY A 353 -11.40 -16.94 21.39
C GLY A 353 -10.53 -15.69 21.56
N ALA A 354 -10.77 -14.91 22.61
CA ALA A 354 -10.01 -13.69 22.88
C ALA A 354 -8.53 -13.96 23.12
N ILE A 355 -8.17 -14.96 23.94
CA ILE A 355 -6.77 -15.30 24.20
C ILE A 355 -6.06 -15.86 22.97
N THR A 356 -6.71 -16.75 22.22
CA THR A 356 -6.16 -17.30 20.97
C THR A 356 -5.99 -16.21 19.91
N GLY A 357 -6.93 -15.26 19.82
CA GLY A 357 -6.83 -14.09 18.95
C GLY A 357 -5.68 -13.15 19.34
N VAL A 358 -5.47 -12.87 20.63
CA VAL A 358 -4.32 -12.08 21.10
C VAL A 358 -3.01 -12.78 20.76
N ALA A 359 -2.90 -14.08 21.01
CA ALA A 359 -1.68 -14.84 20.70
C ALA A 359 -1.38 -14.84 19.19
N ALA A 360 -2.40 -15.06 18.35
CA ALA A 360 -2.21 -15.13 16.91
C ALA A 360 -1.94 -13.78 16.25
N ALA A 361 -2.67 -12.71 16.62
CA ALA A 361 -2.51 -11.38 16.02
C ALA A 361 -1.36 -10.58 16.64
N GLY A 362 -1.18 -10.69 17.96
CA GLY A 362 -0.17 -9.97 18.73
C GLY A 362 1.19 -10.65 18.73
N GLY A 363 1.24 -11.97 18.56
CA GLY A 363 2.47 -12.75 18.67
C GLY A 363 2.95 -12.89 20.13
N PRO A 364 4.14 -13.48 20.33
CA PRO A 364 4.63 -13.85 21.67
C PRO A 364 4.87 -12.64 22.57
N GLU A 365 5.33 -11.51 22.02
CA GLU A 365 5.52 -10.28 22.80
C GLU A 365 4.21 -9.72 23.37
N ALA A 366 3.12 -9.79 22.61
CA ALA A 366 1.83 -9.33 23.10
C ALA A 366 1.33 -10.20 24.27
N VAL A 367 1.56 -11.51 24.20
CA VAL A 367 1.24 -12.42 25.32
C VAL A 367 2.12 -12.10 26.53
N ARG A 368 3.43 -11.92 26.32
CA ARG A 368 4.38 -11.63 27.39
C ARG A 368 4.05 -10.33 28.13
N VAL A 369 3.78 -9.25 27.41
CA VAL A 369 3.60 -7.92 28.00
C VAL A 369 2.17 -7.66 28.46
N LEU A 370 1.16 -8.08 27.69
CA LEU A 370 -0.24 -7.74 27.95
C LEU A 370 -0.98 -8.82 28.72
N VAL A 371 -0.79 -10.11 28.38
CA VAL A 371 -1.56 -11.20 28.98
C VAL A 371 -1.03 -11.53 30.37
N LEU A 372 0.28 -11.77 30.52
CA LEU A 372 0.85 -12.27 31.78
C LEU A 372 0.56 -11.35 32.98
N LYS A 373 0.64 -10.02 32.79
CA LYS A 373 0.33 -9.03 33.85
C LYS A 373 -1.12 -9.11 34.33
N CYS A 374 -2.05 -9.55 33.48
CA CYS A 374 -3.47 -9.64 33.80
C CYS A 374 -3.87 -11.01 34.38
N LEU A 375 -3.02 -12.04 34.29
CA LEU A 375 -3.40 -13.41 34.64
C LEU A 375 -3.75 -13.59 36.11
N ARG A 376 -3.11 -12.88 37.04
CA ARG A 376 -3.47 -12.96 38.46
C ARG A 376 -4.91 -12.51 38.71
N ALA A 377 -5.25 -11.30 38.24
CA ALA A 377 -6.60 -10.77 38.36
C ALA A 377 -7.62 -11.61 37.58
N TYR A 378 -7.21 -12.17 36.43
CA TYR A 378 -8.04 -13.07 35.64
C TYR A 378 -8.34 -14.40 36.37
N HIS A 379 -7.35 -14.94 37.09
CA HIS A 379 -7.52 -16.14 37.89
C HIS A 379 -8.56 -15.93 39.00
N ASP A 380 -8.41 -14.86 39.77
CA ASP A 380 -9.27 -14.56 40.92
C ASP A 380 -10.73 -14.28 40.48
N ASN A 381 -10.92 -13.56 39.38
CA ASN A 381 -12.26 -13.11 38.96
C ASN A 381 -13.00 -14.07 38.01
N ILE A 382 -12.28 -14.92 37.25
CA ILE A 382 -12.89 -15.73 36.18
C ILE A 382 -12.58 -17.22 36.36
N LEU A 383 -11.32 -17.61 36.51
CA LEU A 383 -10.96 -19.04 36.59
C LEU A 383 -11.41 -19.71 37.89
N GLN A 384 -11.28 -19.04 39.03
CA GLN A 384 -11.67 -19.59 40.31
C GLN A 384 -13.20 -19.80 40.41
N PRO A 385 -14.06 -18.81 40.10
CA PRO A 385 -15.51 -19.03 40.06
C PRO A 385 -15.95 -20.09 39.05
N LEU A 386 -15.25 -20.24 37.93
CA LEU A 386 -15.55 -21.25 36.92
C LEU A 386 -15.19 -22.67 37.40
N LYS A 387 -14.08 -22.81 38.13
CA LYS A 387 -13.69 -24.07 38.78
C LYS A 387 -14.70 -24.47 39.86
N ASP A 388 -15.12 -23.52 40.69
CA ASP A 388 -16.07 -23.76 41.79
C ASP A 388 -17.47 -24.17 41.27
N LYS A 389 -17.83 -23.76 40.05
CA LYS A 389 -19.05 -24.17 39.35
C LYS A 389 -18.99 -25.57 38.71
N GLY A 390 -17.89 -26.31 38.87
CA GLY A 390 -17.81 -27.73 38.48
C GLY A 390 -16.82 -28.07 37.38
N GLY A 391 -16.00 -27.12 36.88
CA GLY A 391 -14.82 -27.41 36.06
C GLY A 391 -15.08 -28.29 34.82
N GLY A 392 -16.11 -27.98 34.03
CA GLY A 392 -16.49 -28.74 32.84
C GLY A 392 -15.52 -28.60 31.65
N LEU A 393 -15.91 -29.15 30.49
CA LEU A 393 -15.11 -29.10 29.25
C LEU A 393 -14.66 -27.67 28.88
N GLU A 394 -15.52 -26.67 29.07
CA GLU A 394 -15.20 -25.26 28.80
C GLU A 394 -14.04 -24.72 29.65
N PHE A 395 -13.93 -25.17 30.90
CA PHE A 395 -12.84 -24.78 31.79
C PHE A 395 -11.51 -25.35 31.30
N GLU A 396 -11.47 -26.64 30.94
CA GLU A 396 -10.26 -27.28 30.42
C GLU A 396 -9.84 -26.68 29.07
N MET A 397 -10.78 -26.37 28.19
CA MET A 397 -10.50 -25.69 26.92
C MET A 397 -9.91 -24.30 27.14
N LEU A 398 -10.48 -23.51 28.05
CA LEU A 398 -9.99 -22.16 28.37
C LEU A 398 -8.59 -22.19 28.99
N VAL A 399 -8.36 -23.05 29.99
CA VAL A 399 -7.04 -23.23 30.61
C VAL A 399 -6.02 -23.71 29.58
N GLY A 400 -6.39 -24.69 28.74
CA GLY A 400 -5.56 -25.17 27.64
C GLY A 400 -5.22 -24.07 26.63
N GLY A 401 -6.19 -23.20 26.29
CA GLY A 401 -5.98 -22.05 25.40
C GLY A 401 -5.01 -21.01 25.96
N ILE A 402 -5.10 -20.71 27.27
CA ILE A 402 -4.16 -19.80 27.95
C ILE A 402 -2.76 -20.41 27.99
N LEU A 403 -2.63 -21.69 28.35
CA LEU A 403 -1.34 -22.37 28.37
C LEU A 403 -0.72 -22.46 26.97
N LYS A 404 -1.53 -22.71 25.94
CA LYS A 404 -1.08 -22.69 24.54
C LYS A 404 -0.57 -21.31 24.14
N ALA A 405 -1.28 -20.25 24.50
CA ALA A 405 -0.83 -18.88 24.26
C ALA A 405 0.50 -18.58 24.96
N ILE A 406 0.65 -18.99 26.23
CA ILE A 406 1.92 -18.85 26.97
C ILE A 406 3.04 -19.65 26.30
N ALA A 407 2.76 -20.86 25.82
CA ALA A 407 3.74 -21.71 25.15
C ALA A 407 4.32 -21.08 23.86
N THR A 408 3.54 -20.25 23.15
CA THR A 408 4.04 -19.55 21.94
C THR A 408 5.25 -18.65 22.21
N MET A 409 5.43 -18.19 23.46
CA MET A 409 6.57 -17.36 23.86
C MET A 409 7.92 -18.07 23.74
N VAL A 410 7.96 -19.41 23.81
CA VAL A 410 9.20 -20.20 23.75
C VAL A 410 9.51 -20.68 22.33
N GLU A 411 8.53 -20.74 21.45
CA GLU A 411 8.71 -21.21 20.06
C GLU A 411 9.49 -20.21 19.19
N ASP A 412 9.44 -18.91 19.51
CA ASP A 412 10.13 -17.85 18.77
C ASP A 412 11.61 -17.66 19.21
N ASP A 413 12.01 -18.27 20.33
CA ASP A 413 13.33 -18.07 20.94
C ASP A 413 14.40 -19.09 20.47
N ARG A 414 14.26 -19.60 19.24
CA ARG A 414 15.26 -20.50 18.61
C ARG A 414 16.65 -19.84 18.41
N ALA A 415 16.82 -18.56 18.75
CA ALA A 415 18.03 -17.78 18.50
C ALA A 415 18.96 -17.53 19.71
N THR A 416 18.59 -17.90 20.95
CA THR A 416 19.47 -17.65 22.12
C THR A 416 20.07 -18.94 22.68
N VAL A 417 20.95 -19.58 21.91
CA VAL A 417 21.88 -20.58 22.43
C VAL A 417 23.04 -19.85 23.12
N ASN A 418 22.87 -19.57 24.41
CA ASN A 418 24.01 -19.47 25.33
C ASN A 418 23.59 -20.06 26.67
N GLY A 419 23.95 -21.33 26.84
CA GLY A 419 23.73 -22.08 28.06
C GLY A 419 24.50 -21.46 29.22
N VAL A 420 23.77 -20.90 30.17
CA VAL A 420 24.22 -20.80 31.55
C VAL A 420 23.25 -21.61 32.39
N ASN A 421 23.67 -22.84 32.73
CA ASN A 421 23.01 -23.65 33.74
C ASN A 421 23.23 -22.98 35.11
N GLY A 422 22.34 -22.03 35.43
CA GLY A 422 22.24 -21.45 36.76
C GLY A 422 21.56 -22.41 37.72
N THR A 423 22.35 -22.99 38.61
CA THR A 423 21.91 -23.74 39.79
C THR A 423 21.15 -22.82 40.75
N GLY A 424 19.82 -22.94 40.75
CA GLY A 424 18.94 -22.24 41.70
C GLY A 424 17.61 -22.98 41.81
N ALA A 425 17.58 -24.08 42.56
CA ALA A 425 16.34 -24.78 42.91
C ALA A 425 15.57 -24.00 44.00
N GLY A 426 15.26 -22.72 43.73
CA GLY A 426 14.48 -21.86 44.61
C GLY A 426 13.02 -21.85 44.15
N ASN A 427 12.12 -22.24 45.04
CA ASN A 427 10.65 -22.06 45.10
C ASN A 427 9.88 -21.46 43.89
N TYR A 428 10.17 -21.91 42.65
CA TYR A 428 9.54 -21.39 41.43
C TYR A 428 8.02 -21.58 41.42
N ALA A 429 7.53 -22.66 42.03
CA ALA A 429 6.10 -22.94 42.14
C ALA A 429 5.36 -21.85 42.94
N ALA A 430 5.91 -21.41 44.08
CA ALA A 430 5.28 -20.36 44.88
C ALA A 430 5.26 -19.01 44.16
N GLN A 431 6.37 -18.64 43.50
CA GLN A 431 6.46 -17.39 42.74
C GLN A 431 5.54 -17.38 41.52
N LEU A 432 5.40 -18.52 40.86
CA LEU A 432 4.52 -18.68 39.71
C LEU A 432 3.04 -18.60 40.12
N ASN A 433 2.67 -19.28 41.21
CA ASN A 433 1.32 -19.22 41.76
C ASN A 433 0.95 -17.79 42.20
N ASP A 434 1.90 -17.04 42.75
CA ASP A 434 1.69 -15.62 43.08
C ASP A 434 1.42 -14.79 41.82
N PHE A 435 2.21 -14.97 40.76
CA PHE A 435 2.16 -14.14 39.56
C PHE A 435 1.02 -14.46 38.58
N ILE A 436 0.73 -15.74 38.30
CA ILE A 436 -0.29 -16.16 37.32
C ILE A 436 -1.49 -16.88 37.93
N GLY A 437 -1.49 -17.07 39.27
CA GLY A 437 -2.53 -17.78 40.01
C GLY A 437 -2.27 -19.29 40.15
N PRO A 438 -2.75 -19.93 41.23
CA PRO A 438 -2.49 -21.35 41.54
C PRO A 438 -2.93 -22.33 40.46
N ILE A 439 -4.09 -22.12 39.80
CA ILE A 439 -4.58 -23.04 38.76
C ILE A 439 -3.61 -23.11 37.58
N LEU A 440 -3.21 -21.96 37.04
CA LEU A 440 -2.30 -21.91 35.88
C LEU A 440 -0.87 -22.26 36.30
N GLY A 441 -0.44 -21.85 37.50
CA GLY A 441 0.87 -22.18 38.05
C GLY A 441 1.10 -23.67 38.26
N GLU A 442 0.12 -24.39 38.85
CA GLU A 442 0.18 -25.84 39.00
C GLU A 442 0.24 -26.56 37.66
N ARG A 443 -0.62 -26.17 36.70
CA ARG A 443 -0.64 -26.75 35.36
C ARG A 443 0.67 -26.50 34.61
N LEU A 444 1.22 -25.28 34.67
CA LEU A 444 2.49 -24.96 34.02
C LEU A 444 3.67 -25.70 34.68
N ASN A 445 3.65 -25.87 36.00
CA ASN A 445 4.66 -26.65 36.71
C ASN A 445 4.57 -28.15 36.36
N SER A 446 3.36 -28.67 36.16
CA SER A 446 3.13 -30.06 35.72
C SER A 446 3.66 -30.36 34.31
N LEU A 447 3.73 -29.34 33.43
CA LEU A 447 4.32 -29.46 32.09
C LEU A 447 5.85 -29.60 32.11
N GLY A 448 6.52 -29.33 33.23
CA GLY A 448 7.95 -29.55 33.42
C GLY A 448 8.88 -28.66 32.57
N ASN A 449 8.35 -27.68 31.82
CA ASN A 449 9.14 -26.84 30.93
C ASN A 449 9.82 -25.67 31.69
N ARG A 450 11.02 -25.93 32.22
CA ARG A 450 11.79 -24.96 33.01
C ARG A 450 12.11 -23.66 32.26
N ARG A 451 12.26 -23.72 30.94
CA ARG A 451 12.51 -22.52 30.10
C ARG A 451 11.29 -21.61 30.10
N LEU A 452 10.12 -22.18 29.85
CA LEU A 452 8.85 -21.44 29.84
C LEU A 452 8.57 -20.79 31.21
N ILE A 453 8.81 -21.51 32.30
CA ILE A 453 8.65 -20.99 33.67
C ILE A 453 9.57 -19.79 33.90
N LYS A 454 10.82 -19.85 33.44
CA LYS A 454 11.76 -18.73 33.55
C LYS A 454 11.28 -17.51 32.76
N HIS A 455 10.86 -17.68 31.50
CA HIS A 455 10.34 -16.57 30.69
C HIS A 455 9.09 -15.92 31.28
N VAL A 456 8.20 -16.71 31.89
CA VAL A 456 7.02 -16.18 32.58
C VAL A 456 7.41 -15.37 33.81
N LEU A 457 8.38 -15.83 34.60
CA LEU A 457 8.86 -15.10 35.78
C LEU A 457 9.68 -13.86 35.41
N ASP A 458 10.47 -13.91 34.34
CA ASP A 458 11.22 -12.76 33.82
C ASP A 458 10.26 -11.64 33.36
N ALA A 459 9.08 -12.00 32.84
CA ALA A 459 8.06 -11.03 32.43
C ALA A 459 7.50 -10.18 33.58
N ARG A 460 7.68 -10.60 34.84
CA ARG A 460 7.34 -9.81 36.03
C ARG A 460 8.11 -8.49 36.11
N ASN A 461 9.33 -8.47 35.57
CA ASN A 461 10.24 -7.33 35.67
C ASN A 461 10.15 -6.37 34.45
N ILE A 462 9.24 -6.64 33.52
CA ILE A 462 9.01 -5.75 32.36
C ILE A 462 8.15 -4.59 32.84
N GLU A 463 8.70 -3.37 32.88
CA GLU A 463 7.95 -2.13 33.18
C GLU A 463 6.79 -1.91 32.20
#